data_AF-A0A1V4ECN7-F1
#
_entry.id   AF-A0A1V4ECN7-F1
#
_cell.length_a   1.000
_cell.length_b   1.000
_cell.length_c   1.000
_cell.angle_alpha   90.00
_cell.angle_beta   90.00
_cell.angle_gamma   90.00
#
_symmetry.space_group_name_H-M   'P 1'
#
loop_
_entity.id
_entity.type
_entity.pdbx_description
1 polymer ?
#
loop_
_entity_poly.entity_id
_entity_poly.type
_entity_poly.pdbx_seq_one_letter_code
_entity_poly.pdbx_strand_id
1 'polypeptide(L)'
;MRAWTKALAAAVTAATLSAPLLAGPAHAAPPGSAGGDGTWTVEPVGGGHRVTFHLNTPLPVRDAVPELAADGRSLGPAEESPDGMTLTVVTPDPAVATASSVDVAWNGEVPEATAAAAGKAAPAPAKTHGKPAPAPVDPAAPGPYAVTHDEYDLGDTAITLEGLGGRQAEIRAKVYLPDGARGRRPLVVFLHGRHSACYNPAAWTTSNTQWPCPAGQQPIASYQGYDGPADVLASHGYAVVSVSANGVNAADNPYSEDRGALARGEVVMRHLDLLADADRGVGDAKLVSLFKGRLDMSDVGLMGHSRGGEGVVKAALMNAGRARPYGIRAVLPLAPTDFARATLPGTPMAVILPYCDGDVSNQQGQHFYDDSRYAADGDPAFRSSLMVMGADHNFFNTEWTPGVAHAPASDDWSNRNDPVCGGTAPSRLTAAEQYAVGTAYIAGFFRLVQGGEQGLLPLFDGSGGTTASAGRPSCTPSPRRPRAGASTWPPSRRSRRPRGSPARPPRSSAPGCSAARRRAACRPAPPR
;
A
#
# COMPACT_ATOMS: atom_id res chain seq x y z
N MET A 1 42.17 -40.50 61.12
CA MET A 1 41.27 -41.11 62.13
C MET A 1 40.14 -40.12 62.44
N ARG A 2 39.06 -40.61 63.08
CA ARG A 2 37.82 -39.93 63.55
C ARG A 2 38.07 -38.55 64.21
N ALA A 3 37.15 -37.58 64.33
CA ALA A 3 35.68 -37.47 64.20
C ALA A 3 35.30 -36.00 63.81
N TRP A 4 34.15 -35.58 63.23
CA TRP A 4 32.74 -35.62 63.69
C TRP A 4 32.57 -35.12 65.15
N THR A 5 31.87 -34.05 65.54
CA THR A 5 30.86 -33.13 64.95
C THR A 5 31.10 -31.70 65.56
N LYS A 6 30.35 -30.59 65.41
CA LYS A 6 28.92 -30.29 65.14
C LYS A 6 28.77 -28.99 64.31
N ALA A 7 27.52 -28.60 64.03
CA ALA A 7 27.13 -27.37 63.32
C ALA A 7 27.01 -26.14 64.23
N LEU A 8 27.13 -24.94 63.63
CA LEU A 8 26.53 -23.70 64.13
C LEU A 8 25.77 -23.03 62.98
N ALA A 9 24.50 -22.69 63.19
CA ALA A 9 23.70 -21.99 62.19
C ALA A 9 23.97 -20.47 62.29
N ALA A 10 24.43 -19.86 61.20
CA ALA A 10 24.57 -18.42 61.09
C ALA A 10 23.35 -17.84 60.34
N ALA A 11 22.41 -17.24 61.09
CA ALA A 11 21.33 -16.46 60.49
C ALA A 11 21.90 -15.13 59.99
N VAL A 12 21.97 -14.96 58.66
CA VAL A 12 22.32 -13.68 58.05
C VAL A 12 21.06 -12.83 57.94
N THR A 13 20.84 -11.95 58.90
CA THR A 13 19.86 -10.86 58.79
C THR A 13 20.33 -9.84 57.77
N ALA A 14 19.87 -9.99 56.51
CA ALA A 14 20.01 -8.96 55.50
C ALA A 14 19.10 -7.76 55.87
N ALA A 15 19.72 -6.66 56.30
CA ALA A 15 19.01 -5.43 56.60
C ALA A 15 18.49 -4.79 55.31
N THR A 16 17.18 -4.88 55.08
CA THR A 16 16.52 -4.14 53.99
C THR A 16 16.49 -2.65 54.33
N LEU A 17 17.46 -1.91 53.79
CA LEU A 17 17.43 -0.45 53.73
C LEU A 17 16.27 -0.01 52.84
N SER A 18 15.10 0.20 53.45
CA SER A 18 13.95 0.83 52.81
C SER A 18 14.26 2.31 52.57
N ALA A 19 14.86 2.61 51.42
CA ALA A 19 14.89 3.98 50.92
C ALA A 19 13.43 4.40 50.63
N PRO A 20 12.91 5.50 51.23
CA PRO A 20 11.62 6.01 50.83
C PRO A 20 11.75 6.53 49.40
N LEU A 21 11.15 5.81 48.45
CA LEU A 21 10.82 6.36 47.15
C LEU A 21 9.88 7.54 47.43
N LEU A 22 10.42 8.75 47.35
CA LEU A 22 9.63 9.97 47.25
C LEU A 22 8.83 9.86 45.96
N ALA A 23 7.60 9.36 46.07
CA ALA A 23 6.60 9.57 45.05
C ALA A 23 6.47 11.08 44.87
N GLY A 24 6.99 11.59 43.75
CA GLY A 24 6.65 12.93 43.30
C GLY A 24 5.12 13.04 43.21
N PRO A 25 4.55 14.25 43.40
CA PRO A 25 3.10 14.41 43.32
C PRO A 25 2.63 13.84 41.97
N ALA A 26 1.76 12.83 42.06
CA ALA A 26 1.04 12.33 40.90
C ALA A 26 0.19 13.50 40.38
N HIS A 27 0.72 14.18 39.37
CA HIS A 27 -0.04 15.19 38.67
C HIS A 27 -1.21 14.45 38.03
N ALA A 28 -2.43 14.80 38.41
CA ALA A 28 -3.59 14.40 37.64
C ALA A 28 -3.34 14.85 36.20
N ALA A 29 -3.55 13.96 35.24
CA ALA A 29 -3.54 14.34 33.84
C ALA A 29 -4.47 15.55 33.65
N PRO A 30 -4.07 16.58 32.88
CA PRO A 30 -4.94 17.73 32.66
C PRO A 30 -6.29 17.24 32.13
N PRO A 31 -7.42 17.77 32.64
CA PRO A 31 -8.73 17.32 32.19
C PRO A 31 -8.85 17.54 30.68
N GLY A 32 -9.16 16.46 29.95
CA GLY A 32 -9.23 16.50 28.50
C GLY A 32 -10.30 17.47 28.02
N SER A 33 -9.95 18.31 27.06
CA SER A 33 -10.92 19.15 26.36
C SER A 33 -11.76 18.29 25.43
N ALA A 34 -13.02 18.63 25.20
CA ALA A 34 -13.84 17.95 24.21
C ALA A 34 -13.37 18.32 22.78
N GLY A 35 -13.31 17.34 21.89
CA GLY A 35 -13.27 17.52 20.44
C GLY A 35 -14.54 16.95 19.80
N GLY A 36 -14.68 17.02 18.47
CA GLY A 36 -15.90 16.56 17.79
C GLY A 36 -16.31 15.13 18.13
N ASP A 37 -15.34 14.20 18.07
CA ASP A 37 -15.56 12.75 18.25
C ASP A 37 -14.80 12.14 19.44
N GLY A 38 -14.42 12.95 20.43
CA GLY A 38 -13.59 12.47 21.55
C GLY A 38 -13.15 13.53 22.55
N THR A 39 -12.05 13.25 23.25
CA THR A 39 -11.41 14.19 24.19
C THR A 39 -9.91 14.27 23.93
N TRP A 40 -9.30 15.41 24.19
CA TRP A 40 -7.88 15.65 23.88
C TRP A 40 -7.12 16.36 24.99
N THR A 41 -5.82 16.07 25.07
CA THR A 41 -4.87 16.75 25.96
C THR A 41 -3.69 17.28 25.17
N VAL A 42 -3.09 18.37 25.65
CA VAL A 42 -1.84 18.94 25.15
C VAL A 42 -0.86 19.06 26.31
N GLU A 43 0.31 18.45 26.17
CA GLU A 43 1.34 18.40 27.20
C GLU A 43 2.70 18.88 26.64
N PRO A 44 3.43 19.76 27.34
CA PRO A 44 4.77 20.17 26.92
C PRO A 44 5.76 19.01 27.08
N VAL A 45 6.52 18.72 26.02
CA VAL A 45 7.49 17.61 25.98
C VAL A 45 8.82 18.06 25.36
N GLY A 46 9.86 17.24 25.51
CA GLY A 46 11.10 17.44 24.75
C GLY A 46 10.83 17.36 23.25
N GLY A 47 10.94 18.50 22.55
CA GLY A 47 10.64 18.63 21.12
C GLY A 47 9.42 19.51 20.78
N GLY A 48 8.64 19.94 21.78
CA GLY A 48 7.49 20.82 21.57
C GLY A 48 6.29 20.41 22.44
N HIS A 49 5.17 20.11 21.81
CA HIS A 49 3.93 19.70 22.46
C HIS A 49 3.52 18.30 21.98
N ARG A 50 3.15 17.43 22.93
CA ARG A 50 2.44 16.18 22.66
C ARG A 50 0.96 16.48 22.68
N VAL A 51 0.26 16.15 21.61
CA VAL A 51 -1.20 16.16 21.53
C VAL A 51 -1.65 14.72 21.55
N THR A 52 -2.57 14.39 22.47
CA THR A 52 -3.18 13.07 22.57
C THR A 52 -4.68 13.23 22.38
N PHE A 53 -5.28 12.49 21.45
CA PHE A 53 -6.72 12.49 21.19
C PHE A 53 -7.28 11.10 21.47
N HIS A 54 -8.19 10.99 22.43
CA HIS A 54 -8.92 9.77 22.78
C HIS A 54 -10.30 9.78 22.10
N LEU A 55 -10.54 8.81 21.23
CA LEU A 55 -11.75 8.67 20.43
C LEU A 55 -12.90 8.06 21.25
N ASN A 56 -14.14 8.41 20.91
CA ASN A 56 -15.34 7.77 21.49
C ASN A 56 -15.61 6.38 20.88
N THR A 57 -15.12 6.12 19.66
CA THR A 57 -15.23 4.85 18.91
C THR A 57 -13.91 4.56 18.21
N PRO A 58 -13.58 3.29 17.87
CA PRO A 58 -12.37 2.99 17.13
C PRO A 58 -12.26 3.78 15.83
N LEU A 59 -11.03 4.20 15.49
CA LEU A 59 -10.71 4.93 14.28
C LEU A 59 -11.23 4.17 13.03
N PRO A 60 -11.92 4.83 12.08
CA PRO A 60 -12.38 4.16 10.87
C PRO A 60 -11.20 3.68 10.01
N VAL A 61 -11.37 2.54 9.36
CA VAL A 61 -10.32 1.93 8.53
C VAL A 61 -10.30 2.60 7.17
N ARG A 62 -9.36 3.56 7.03
CA ARG A 62 -9.01 4.25 5.79
C ARG A 62 -7.57 3.94 5.36
N ASP A 63 -7.30 3.97 4.07
CA ASP A 63 -5.95 3.91 3.51
C ASP A 63 -5.14 5.18 3.80
N ALA A 64 -5.77 6.37 3.86
CA ALA A 64 -5.10 7.60 4.26
C ALA A 64 -4.38 7.49 5.62
N VAL A 65 -3.31 8.26 5.80
CA VAL A 65 -2.63 8.35 7.10
C VAL A 65 -3.52 9.16 8.04
N PRO A 66 -3.84 8.68 9.26
CA PRO A 66 -4.50 9.51 10.25
C PRO A 66 -3.58 10.63 10.71
N GLU A 67 -4.13 11.82 10.80
CA GLU A 67 -3.49 13.04 11.29
C GLU A 67 -4.33 13.60 12.44
N LEU A 68 -3.76 14.52 13.20
CA LEU A 68 -4.53 15.40 14.07
C LEU A 68 -4.47 16.82 13.51
N ALA A 69 -5.57 17.55 13.60
CA ALA A 69 -5.62 18.97 13.27
C ALA A 69 -5.95 19.78 14.53
N ALA A 70 -5.30 20.92 14.71
CA ALA A 70 -5.66 21.90 15.73
C ALA A 70 -6.18 23.17 15.06
N ASP A 71 -7.34 23.66 15.50
CA ASP A 71 -8.02 24.83 14.92
C ASP A 71 -8.09 24.77 13.36
N GLY A 72 -8.41 23.59 12.84
CA GLY A 72 -8.52 23.33 11.39
C GLY A 72 -7.20 23.31 10.62
N ARG A 73 -6.06 23.13 11.30
CA ARG A 73 -4.72 23.03 10.70
C ARG A 73 -4.07 21.71 11.07
N SER A 74 -3.68 20.91 10.07
CA SER A 74 -2.97 19.65 10.29
C SER A 74 -1.68 19.86 11.09
N LEU A 75 -1.48 19.00 12.09
CA LEU A 75 -0.26 18.82 12.88
C LEU A 75 0.64 17.73 12.28
N GLY A 76 0.20 17.08 11.19
CA GLY A 76 0.85 15.96 10.53
C GLY A 76 0.42 14.57 11.06
N PRO A 77 1.07 13.51 10.57
CA PRO A 77 0.77 12.12 10.91
C PRO A 77 0.75 11.84 12.42
N ALA A 78 -0.31 11.18 12.86
CA ALA A 78 -0.43 10.66 14.21
C ALA A 78 0.01 9.18 14.32
N GLU A 79 0.45 8.80 15.51
CA GLU A 79 0.61 7.43 15.95
C GLU A 79 -0.76 6.92 16.44
N GLU A 80 -1.25 5.82 15.86
CA GLU A 80 -2.49 5.15 16.26
C GLU A 80 -2.19 4.08 17.32
N SER A 81 -2.96 4.05 18.41
CA SER A 81 -2.84 2.99 19.42
C SER A 81 -3.31 1.63 18.88
N PRO A 82 -2.80 0.49 19.40
CA PRO A 82 -3.20 -0.85 18.98
C PRO A 82 -4.71 -1.19 19.01
N ASP A 83 -5.48 -0.50 19.83
CA ASP A 83 -6.93 -0.65 19.96
C ASP A 83 -7.72 0.30 19.03
N GLY A 84 -7.03 1.17 18.29
CA GLY A 84 -7.63 2.19 17.42
C GLY A 84 -8.34 3.31 18.19
N MET A 85 -8.14 3.43 19.51
CA MET A 85 -8.90 4.37 20.37
C MET A 85 -8.16 5.67 20.69
N THR A 86 -6.86 5.79 20.37
CA THR A 86 -6.05 6.97 20.67
C THR A 86 -5.15 7.33 19.48
N LEU A 87 -5.11 8.62 19.15
CA LEU A 87 -4.14 9.22 18.23
C LEU A 87 -3.16 10.10 19.02
N THR A 88 -1.87 10.02 18.73
CA THR A 88 -0.84 10.86 19.35
C THR A 88 0.05 11.53 18.30
N VAL A 89 0.30 12.84 18.43
CA VAL A 89 1.32 13.54 17.62
C VAL A 89 2.21 14.39 18.51
N VAL A 90 3.49 14.52 18.16
CA VAL A 90 4.42 15.46 18.80
C VAL A 90 4.79 16.53 17.78
N THR A 91 4.41 17.77 18.05
CA THR A 91 4.60 18.91 17.14
C THR A 91 5.46 20.01 17.78
N PRO A 92 6.37 20.66 17.02
CA PRO A 92 7.09 21.83 17.49
C PRO A 92 6.24 23.12 17.47
N ASP A 93 5.01 23.07 16.93
CA ASP A 93 4.13 24.25 16.86
C ASP A 93 3.71 24.70 18.27
N PRO A 94 3.99 25.95 18.69
CA PRO A 94 3.55 26.45 19.98
C PRO A 94 2.07 26.85 20.03
N ALA A 95 1.39 27.05 18.88
CA ALA A 95 -0.01 27.47 18.85
C ALA A 95 -0.95 26.41 19.46
N VAL A 96 -0.58 25.13 19.38
CA VAL A 96 -1.39 24.02 19.89
C VAL A 96 -1.58 24.03 21.41
N ALA A 97 -0.69 24.68 22.17
CA ALA A 97 -0.86 24.90 23.60
C ALA A 97 -2.06 25.80 23.95
N THR A 98 -2.58 26.52 22.96
CA THR A 98 -3.76 27.40 23.07
C THR A 98 -4.86 27.02 22.08
N ALA A 99 -4.83 25.79 21.54
CA ALA A 99 -5.84 25.32 20.59
C ALA A 99 -7.26 25.38 21.17
N SER A 100 -8.23 25.76 20.34
CA SER A 100 -9.65 25.78 20.70
C SER A 100 -10.37 24.49 20.30
N SER A 101 -9.94 23.85 19.20
CA SER A 101 -10.29 22.47 18.87
C SER A 101 -9.06 21.64 18.53
N VAL A 102 -9.15 20.34 18.78
CA VAL A 102 -8.34 19.32 18.13
C VAL A 102 -9.31 18.30 17.55
N ASP A 103 -9.11 17.92 16.29
CA ASP A 103 -10.01 17.05 15.54
C ASP A 103 -9.19 16.03 14.72
N VAL A 104 -9.81 14.90 14.38
CA VAL A 104 -9.19 13.88 13.52
C VAL A 104 -9.12 14.40 12.09
N ALA A 105 -7.93 14.34 11.50
CA ALA A 105 -7.70 14.66 10.10
C ALA A 105 -7.11 13.46 9.36
N TRP A 106 -7.01 13.57 8.05
CA TRP A 106 -6.42 12.56 7.18
C TRP A 106 -5.48 13.25 6.20
N ASN A 107 -4.39 12.59 5.79
CA ASN A 107 -3.45 13.17 4.83
C ASN A 107 -4.16 13.43 3.48
N GLY A 108 -4.51 14.70 3.23
CA GLY A 108 -5.32 15.15 2.09
C GLY A 108 -6.65 15.83 2.47
N GLU A 109 -7.16 15.56 3.67
CA GLU A 109 -8.46 16.01 4.17
C GLU A 109 -8.32 16.52 5.62
N VAL A 110 -8.34 17.84 5.79
CA VAL A 110 -8.30 18.50 7.10
C VAL A 110 -9.67 19.11 7.38
N PRO A 111 -10.33 18.82 8.53
CA PRO A 111 -11.56 19.48 8.91
C PRO A 111 -11.38 21.00 8.98
N GLU A 112 -12.19 21.78 8.27
CA GLU A 112 -12.12 23.24 8.35
C GLU A 112 -12.64 23.73 9.71
N ALA A 113 -11.84 24.53 10.43
CA ALA A 113 -12.37 25.40 11.47
C ALA A 113 -13.33 26.39 10.81
N THR A 114 -14.61 26.39 11.24
CA THR A 114 -15.75 26.99 10.54
C THR A 114 -15.45 28.34 9.87
N ALA A 115 -15.16 28.31 8.57
CA ALA A 115 -14.96 29.46 7.71
C ALA A 115 -15.84 29.31 6.47
N ALA A 116 -16.44 30.41 6.02
CA ALA A 116 -17.45 30.36 4.97
C ALA A 116 -16.85 29.86 3.63
N ALA A 117 -17.54 28.92 2.99
CA ALA A 117 -17.15 28.29 1.74
C ALA A 117 -16.72 29.32 0.68
N ALA A 118 -15.41 29.42 0.46
CA ALA A 118 -14.83 30.24 -0.60
C ALA A 118 -15.01 29.50 -1.93
N GLY A 119 -16.14 29.74 -2.60
CA GLY A 119 -16.44 29.18 -3.92
C GLY A 119 -15.38 29.56 -4.96
N LYS A 120 -14.38 28.70 -5.14
CA LYS A 120 -13.40 28.82 -6.22
C LYS A 120 -14.08 28.43 -7.52
N ALA A 121 -14.06 29.35 -8.49
CA ALA A 121 -14.57 29.08 -9.82
C ALA A 121 -13.85 27.87 -10.43
N ALA A 122 -14.61 26.93 -10.98
CA ALA A 122 -14.05 25.79 -11.69
C ALA A 122 -13.14 26.28 -12.84
N PRO A 123 -11.96 25.67 -13.05
CA PRO A 123 -11.12 26.01 -14.18
C PRO A 123 -11.87 25.76 -15.48
N ALA A 124 -11.73 26.67 -16.45
CA ALA A 124 -12.37 26.52 -17.75
C ALA A 124 -11.95 25.19 -18.42
N PRO A 125 -12.86 24.49 -19.10
CA PRO A 125 -12.56 23.19 -19.70
C PRO A 125 -11.39 23.30 -20.66
N ALA A 126 -10.40 22.41 -20.48
CA ALA A 126 -9.31 22.27 -21.42
C ALA A 126 -9.86 21.99 -22.83
N LYS A 127 -9.17 22.49 -23.86
CA LYS A 127 -9.59 22.32 -25.25
C LYS A 127 -9.81 20.84 -25.54
N THR A 128 -11.02 20.50 -26.00
CA THR A 128 -11.35 19.14 -26.40
C THR A 128 -10.36 18.65 -27.45
N HIS A 129 -9.56 17.65 -27.09
CA HIS A 129 -8.91 16.82 -28.09
C HIS A 129 -10.00 16.21 -29.00
N GLY A 130 -9.68 16.00 -30.28
CA GLY A 130 -10.67 15.54 -31.27
C GLY A 130 -11.36 14.24 -30.83
N LYS A 131 -12.60 14.03 -31.27
CA LYS A 131 -13.48 12.94 -30.79
C LYS A 131 -12.69 11.62 -30.69
N PRO A 132 -12.53 11.05 -29.48
CA PRO A 132 -11.61 9.94 -29.25
C PRO A 132 -12.01 8.73 -30.11
N ALA A 133 -11.01 8.12 -30.73
CA ALA A 133 -11.20 6.92 -31.54
C ALA A 133 -11.22 5.68 -30.64
N PRO A 134 -12.12 4.71 -30.86
CA PRO A 134 -12.05 3.44 -30.16
C PRO A 134 -10.70 2.74 -30.40
N ALA A 135 -10.15 2.12 -29.36
CA ALA A 135 -9.01 1.23 -29.49
C ALA A 135 -9.36 0.07 -30.45
N PRO A 136 -8.44 -0.37 -31.33
CA PRO A 136 -8.67 -1.50 -32.24
C PRO A 136 -9.02 -2.83 -31.55
N VAL A 137 -8.75 -2.96 -30.25
CA VAL A 137 -9.02 -4.14 -29.43
C VAL A 137 -9.71 -3.69 -28.15
N ASP A 138 -10.79 -4.37 -27.78
CA ASP A 138 -11.41 -4.20 -26.47
C ASP A 138 -10.57 -4.96 -25.41
N PRO A 139 -10.04 -4.29 -24.37
CA PRO A 139 -9.20 -4.92 -23.37
C PRO A 139 -9.96 -5.86 -22.44
N ALA A 140 -11.28 -5.72 -22.29
CA ALA A 140 -12.13 -6.56 -21.44
C ALA A 140 -12.87 -7.67 -22.19
N ALA A 141 -12.79 -7.70 -23.53
CA ALA A 141 -13.32 -8.81 -24.30
C ALA A 141 -12.62 -10.13 -23.89
N PRO A 142 -13.36 -11.22 -23.60
CA PRO A 142 -12.78 -12.51 -23.25
C PRO A 142 -11.82 -13.05 -24.32
N GLY A 143 -10.78 -13.74 -23.87
CA GLY A 143 -9.85 -14.46 -24.74
C GLY A 143 -10.36 -15.85 -25.17
N PRO A 144 -9.52 -16.64 -25.88
CA PRO A 144 -9.91 -17.92 -26.44
C PRO A 144 -9.97 -19.08 -25.43
N TYR A 145 -9.52 -18.89 -24.18
CA TYR A 145 -9.53 -19.92 -23.15
C TYR A 145 -10.73 -19.75 -22.21
N ALA A 146 -11.34 -20.86 -21.81
CA ALA A 146 -12.18 -20.88 -20.61
C ALA A 146 -11.30 -20.68 -19.36
N VAL A 147 -11.89 -20.22 -18.26
CA VAL A 147 -11.18 -19.98 -16.99
C VAL A 147 -11.58 -21.02 -15.97
N THR A 148 -10.60 -21.60 -15.27
CA THR A 148 -10.82 -22.40 -14.05
C THR A 148 -10.38 -21.59 -12.83
N HIS A 149 -11.29 -21.46 -11.87
CA HIS A 149 -11.04 -20.89 -10.56
C HIS A 149 -10.61 -21.95 -9.56
N ASP A 150 -9.68 -21.61 -8.68
CA ASP A 150 -9.34 -22.40 -7.50
C ASP A 150 -8.79 -21.48 -6.41
N GLU A 151 -8.54 -22.00 -5.21
CA GLU A 151 -7.90 -21.26 -4.12
C GLU A 151 -6.80 -22.08 -3.46
N TYR A 152 -5.88 -21.40 -2.78
CA TYR A 152 -5.01 -22.04 -1.79
C TYR A 152 -4.94 -21.22 -0.51
N ASP A 153 -4.79 -21.93 0.60
CA ASP A 153 -4.69 -21.37 1.94
C ASP A 153 -3.69 -22.23 2.73
N LEU A 154 -2.62 -21.58 3.22
CA LEU A 154 -1.58 -22.20 4.03
C LEU A 154 -1.72 -21.87 5.53
N GLY A 155 -2.82 -21.18 5.90
CA GLY A 155 -3.16 -20.78 7.26
C GLY A 155 -2.92 -19.30 7.53
N ASP A 156 -3.63 -18.76 8.53
CA ASP A 156 -3.65 -17.34 8.87
C ASP A 156 -2.34 -16.81 9.50
N THR A 157 -1.35 -17.68 9.75
CA THR A 157 -0.04 -17.35 10.34
C THR A 157 1.14 -17.92 9.55
N ALA A 158 0.95 -18.18 8.25
CA ALA A 158 1.88 -18.86 7.36
C ALA A 158 3.12 -18.05 6.93
N ILE A 159 3.16 -16.75 7.20
CA ILE A 159 4.33 -15.87 7.01
C ILE A 159 4.61 -15.07 8.28
N THR A 160 5.89 -14.84 8.58
CA THR A 160 6.37 -13.86 9.56
C THR A 160 6.93 -12.65 8.81
N LEU A 161 6.48 -11.45 9.16
CA LEU A 161 6.74 -10.20 8.45
C LEU A 161 7.75 -9.33 9.21
N GLU A 162 8.91 -9.07 8.62
CA GLU A 162 9.94 -8.22 9.24
C GLU A 162 9.47 -6.76 9.28
N GLY A 163 8.78 -6.31 8.22
CA GLY A 163 8.15 -4.99 8.13
C GLY A 163 7.03 -4.69 9.14
N LEU A 164 6.66 -5.63 10.01
CA LEU A 164 5.73 -5.45 11.13
C LEU A 164 6.32 -5.93 12.48
N GLY A 165 7.66 -6.01 12.57
CA GLY A 165 8.36 -6.42 13.79
C GLY A 165 8.20 -7.90 14.14
N GLY A 166 8.08 -8.78 13.13
CA GLY A 166 7.93 -10.23 13.32
C GLY A 166 6.49 -10.69 13.57
N ARG A 167 5.49 -9.87 13.24
CA ARG A 167 4.07 -10.29 13.25
C ARG A 167 3.79 -11.32 12.18
N GLN A 168 2.76 -12.14 12.41
CA GLN A 168 2.36 -13.18 11.47
C GLN A 168 1.16 -12.74 10.64
N ALA A 169 1.10 -13.19 9.39
CA ALA A 169 -0.03 -13.01 8.49
C ALA A 169 -0.31 -14.29 7.70
N GLU A 170 -1.40 -14.28 6.96
CA GLU A 170 -1.83 -15.38 6.12
C GLU A 170 -0.99 -15.55 4.85
N ILE A 171 -1.08 -16.73 4.25
CA ILE A 171 -0.74 -16.96 2.84
C ILE A 171 -1.96 -17.63 2.20
N ARG A 172 -2.86 -16.81 1.66
CA ARG A 172 -4.13 -17.20 1.03
C ARG A 172 -4.30 -16.46 -0.29
N ALA A 173 -4.84 -17.13 -1.31
CA ALA A 173 -5.11 -16.50 -2.60
C ALA A 173 -6.21 -17.20 -3.42
N LYS A 174 -6.89 -16.42 -4.25
CA LYS A 174 -7.75 -16.89 -5.35
C LYS A 174 -6.92 -16.99 -6.62
N VAL A 175 -7.13 -18.06 -7.38
CA VAL A 175 -6.33 -18.47 -8.53
C VAL A 175 -7.24 -18.58 -9.75
N TYR A 176 -6.77 -18.03 -10.87
CA TYR A 176 -7.47 -18.03 -12.15
C TYR A 176 -6.49 -18.57 -13.19
N LEU A 177 -6.87 -19.68 -13.84
CA LEU A 177 -6.03 -20.36 -14.82
C LEU A 177 -6.79 -20.57 -16.13
N PRO A 178 -6.12 -20.44 -17.30
CA PRO A 178 -6.69 -20.84 -18.57
C PRO A 178 -6.83 -22.37 -18.64
N ASP A 179 -8.03 -22.84 -18.97
CA ASP A 179 -8.25 -24.24 -19.30
C ASP A 179 -7.62 -24.60 -20.66
N GLY A 180 -7.10 -25.82 -20.78
CA GLY A 180 -6.52 -26.37 -22.00
C GLY A 180 -5.26 -25.66 -22.55
N ALA A 181 -4.82 -24.53 -21.97
CA ALA A 181 -3.65 -23.80 -22.44
C ALA A 181 -2.36 -24.62 -22.26
N ARG A 182 -1.57 -24.69 -23.33
CA ARG A 182 -0.29 -25.41 -23.34
C ARG A 182 0.87 -24.47 -22.98
N GLY A 183 1.91 -25.07 -22.40
CA GLY A 183 3.15 -24.40 -22.03
C GLY A 183 3.04 -23.54 -20.77
N ARG A 184 4.16 -22.93 -20.40
CA ARG A 184 4.25 -21.97 -19.29
C ARG A 184 3.51 -20.68 -19.66
N ARG A 185 2.78 -20.11 -18.71
CA ARG A 185 1.94 -18.92 -18.86
C ARG A 185 2.58 -17.74 -18.11
N PRO A 186 2.52 -16.49 -18.64
CA PRO A 186 2.86 -15.31 -17.87
C PRO A 186 2.03 -15.27 -16.57
N LEU A 187 2.66 -14.84 -15.48
CA LEU A 187 2.01 -14.72 -14.17
C LEU A 187 1.60 -13.26 -13.95
N VAL A 188 0.43 -13.04 -13.35
CA VAL A 188 0.04 -11.75 -12.77
C VAL A 188 -0.36 -11.96 -11.32
N VAL A 189 0.24 -11.21 -10.40
CA VAL A 189 -0.14 -11.23 -8.98
C VAL A 189 -0.92 -9.97 -8.65
N PHE A 190 -2.12 -10.11 -8.08
CA PHE A 190 -2.93 -9.01 -7.58
C PHE A 190 -2.81 -8.93 -6.06
N LEU A 191 -2.71 -7.72 -5.51
CA LEU A 191 -2.64 -7.45 -4.08
C LEU A 191 -3.67 -6.38 -3.69
N HIS A 192 -4.55 -6.67 -2.74
CA HIS A 192 -5.51 -5.67 -2.25
C HIS A 192 -4.87 -4.63 -1.32
N GLY A 193 -5.54 -3.48 -1.22
CA GLY A 193 -5.17 -2.37 -0.32
C GLY A 193 -5.59 -2.59 1.12
N ARG A 194 -5.64 -1.50 1.90
CA ARG A 194 -6.18 -1.57 3.25
C ARG A 194 -7.69 -1.58 3.17
N HIS A 195 -8.26 -2.50 3.92
CA HIS A 195 -9.66 -2.52 4.25
C HIS A 195 -9.76 -3.20 5.61
N SER A 196 -10.94 -3.21 6.23
CA SER A 196 -11.09 -3.94 7.50
C SER A 196 -10.70 -5.42 7.32
N ALA A 197 -9.79 -5.93 8.15
CA ALA A 197 -9.33 -7.32 8.06
C ALA A 197 -10.46 -8.33 8.35
N CYS A 198 -11.36 -7.98 9.28
CA CYS A 198 -12.37 -8.87 9.83
C CYS A 198 -13.74 -8.19 9.92
N TYR A 199 -14.80 -8.99 9.95
CA TYR A 199 -16.17 -8.53 10.23
C TYR A 199 -16.96 -9.55 11.05
N ASN A 200 -17.96 -9.07 11.78
CA ASN A 200 -18.95 -9.88 12.45
C ASN A 200 -20.18 -10.05 11.54
N PRO A 201 -20.49 -11.26 11.03
CA PRO A 201 -21.60 -11.48 10.10
C PRO A 201 -22.99 -11.33 10.74
N ALA A 202 -23.11 -11.37 12.06
CA ALA A 202 -24.38 -11.20 12.77
C ALA A 202 -24.63 -9.74 13.18
N ALA A 203 -23.58 -9.00 13.56
CA ALA A 203 -23.68 -7.58 13.95
C ALA A 203 -23.50 -6.63 12.76
N TRP A 204 -22.97 -7.10 11.63
CA TRP A 204 -22.60 -6.31 10.46
C TRP A 204 -21.61 -5.18 10.74
N THR A 205 -20.71 -5.42 11.70
CA THR A 205 -19.64 -4.49 12.11
C THR A 205 -18.27 -5.04 11.72
N THR A 206 -17.33 -4.15 11.40
CA THR A 206 -15.95 -4.53 11.04
C THR A 206 -14.99 -4.44 12.23
N SER A 207 -13.82 -5.05 12.11
CA SER A 207 -12.67 -4.78 12.98
C SER A 207 -11.35 -4.95 12.24
N ASN A 208 -10.31 -4.27 12.74
CA ASN A 208 -8.99 -4.21 12.10
C ASN A 208 -7.84 -4.05 13.11
N THR A 209 -8.03 -4.50 14.35
CA THR A 209 -7.06 -4.40 15.46
C THR A 209 -6.40 -5.75 15.80
N GLN A 210 -6.87 -6.85 15.20
CA GLN A 210 -6.37 -8.19 15.48
C GLN A 210 -6.42 -9.09 14.24
N TRP A 211 -5.36 -9.89 14.06
CA TRP A 211 -5.30 -11.02 13.15
C TRP A 211 -4.61 -12.22 13.83
N PRO A 212 -5.04 -13.48 13.60
CA PRO A 212 -6.24 -13.92 12.88
C PRO A 212 -7.54 -13.36 13.49
N CYS A 213 -8.65 -13.43 12.75
CA CYS A 213 -9.91 -12.82 13.19
C CYS A 213 -10.38 -13.36 14.55
N PRO A 214 -10.90 -12.49 15.45
CA PRO A 214 -11.44 -12.91 16.73
C PRO A 214 -12.60 -13.91 16.60
N ALA A 215 -12.83 -14.70 17.66
CA ALA A 215 -13.96 -15.63 17.70
C ALA A 215 -15.30 -14.91 17.44
N GLY A 216 -16.11 -15.47 16.53
CA GLY A 216 -17.37 -14.87 16.09
C GLY A 216 -17.22 -13.84 14.95
N GLN A 217 -16.00 -13.58 14.48
CA GLN A 217 -15.73 -12.80 13.27
C GLN A 217 -15.19 -13.69 12.14
N GLN A 218 -15.24 -13.17 10.92
CA GLN A 218 -14.72 -13.79 9.70
C GLN A 218 -13.79 -12.82 8.97
N PRO A 219 -12.80 -13.29 8.19
CA PRO A 219 -12.02 -12.42 7.31
C PRO A 219 -12.89 -11.75 6.25
N ILE A 220 -12.62 -10.49 5.92
CA ILE A 220 -13.17 -9.88 4.70
C ILE A 220 -12.36 -10.38 3.50
N ALA A 221 -13.02 -10.97 2.51
CA ALA A 221 -12.37 -11.67 1.41
C ALA A 221 -11.79 -10.74 0.32
N SER A 222 -11.19 -9.60 0.69
CA SER A 222 -10.75 -8.51 -0.19
C SER A 222 -9.92 -8.94 -1.42
N TYR A 223 -9.23 -10.09 -1.36
CA TYR A 223 -8.49 -10.66 -2.48
C TYR A 223 -9.38 -11.26 -3.59
N GLN A 224 -10.63 -11.61 -3.30
CA GLN A 224 -11.60 -12.14 -4.26
C GLN A 224 -12.25 -11.05 -5.12
N GLY A 225 -12.13 -9.76 -4.74
CA GLY A 225 -12.88 -8.67 -5.37
C GLY A 225 -12.48 -8.28 -6.80
N TYR A 226 -11.51 -8.97 -7.43
CA TYR A 226 -10.92 -8.62 -8.73
C TYR A 226 -11.22 -9.63 -9.84
N ASP A 227 -12.31 -10.39 -9.72
CA ASP A 227 -12.76 -11.39 -10.70
C ASP A 227 -12.76 -10.88 -12.15
N GLY A 228 -13.34 -9.71 -12.41
CA GLY A 228 -13.43 -9.13 -13.76
C GLY A 228 -12.07 -9.06 -14.50
N PRO A 229 -11.08 -8.29 -14.02
CA PRO A 229 -9.77 -8.24 -14.67
C PRO A 229 -9.01 -9.58 -14.62
N ALA A 230 -9.22 -10.40 -13.58
CA ALA A 230 -8.55 -11.69 -13.46
C ALA A 230 -9.06 -12.72 -14.49
N ASP A 231 -10.36 -12.80 -14.72
CA ASP A 231 -11.00 -13.67 -15.71
C ASP A 231 -10.67 -13.25 -17.15
N VAL A 232 -10.63 -11.94 -17.42
CA VAL A 232 -10.18 -11.44 -18.72
C VAL A 232 -8.73 -11.86 -18.96
N LEU A 233 -7.82 -11.64 -18.01
CA LEU A 233 -6.43 -12.08 -18.16
C LEU A 233 -6.31 -13.61 -18.28
N ALA A 234 -7.02 -14.37 -17.44
CA ALA A 234 -6.99 -15.83 -17.51
C ALA A 234 -7.53 -16.36 -18.85
N SER A 235 -8.60 -15.78 -19.40
CA SER A 235 -9.15 -16.16 -20.72
C SER A 235 -8.21 -15.79 -21.89
N HIS A 236 -7.38 -14.76 -21.75
CA HIS A 236 -6.25 -14.46 -22.66
C HIS A 236 -5.00 -15.31 -22.38
N GLY A 237 -5.06 -16.20 -21.39
CA GLY A 237 -4.04 -17.21 -21.14
C GLY A 237 -2.95 -16.78 -20.16
N TYR A 238 -3.25 -15.92 -19.20
CA TYR A 238 -2.37 -15.59 -18.08
C TYR A 238 -2.69 -16.48 -16.88
N ALA A 239 -1.71 -16.83 -16.06
CA ALA A 239 -2.00 -17.30 -14.71
C ALA A 239 -2.20 -16.07 -13.82
N VAL A 240 -3.34 -15.95 -13.15
CA VAL A 240 -3.60 -14.85 -12.20
C VAL A 240 -3.73 -15.39 -10.79
N VAL A 241 -3.09 -14.72 -9.83
CA VAL A 241 -3.10 -15.09 -8.42
C VAL A 241 -3.38 -13.83 -7.59
N SER A 242 -4.56 -13.74 -6.99
CA SER A 242 -4.97 -12.59 -6.18
C SER A 242 -4.82 -12.92 -4.70
N VAL A 243 -3.90 -12.24 -4.02
CA VAL A 243 -3.41 -12.62 -2.68
C VAL A 243 -4.02 -11.77 -1.57
N SER A 244 -4.21 -12.39 -0.41
CA SER A 244 -4.72 -11.79 0.81
C SER A 244 -3.61 -11.09 1.61
N ALA A 245 -3.96 -10.00 2.30
CA ALA A 245 -3.07 -9.19 3.13
C ALA A 245 -3.78 -8.62 4.37
N ASN A 246 -4.83 -9.29 4.87
CA ASN A 246 -5.60 -8.88 6.04
C ASN A 246 -4.76 -8.89 7.33
N GLY A 247 -3.83 -9.84 7.48
CA GLY A 247 -2.84 -9.80 8.56
C GLY A 247 -1.89 -8.60 8.52
N VAL A 248 -1.70 -7.99 7.34
CA VAL A 248 -1.03 -6.68 7.23
C VAL A 248 -1.99 -5.56 7.60
N ASN A 249 -3.22 -5.55 7.06
CA ASN A 249 -4.23 -4.53 7.37
C ASN A 249 -4.44 -4.36 8.88
N ALA A 250 -4.49 -5.46 9.63
CA ALA A 250 -4.70 -5.47 11.09
C ALA A 250 -3.53 -4.91 11.94
N ALA A 251 -2.43 -4.53 11.30
CA ALA A 251 -1.18 -4.14 11.97
C ALA A 251 -0.45 -2.95 11.34
N ASP A 252 -0.88 -2.47 10.16
CA ASP A 252 -0.10 -1.57 9.32
C ASP A 252 0.04 -0.14 9.87
N ASN A 253 -1.01 0.43 10.46
CA ASN A 253 -0.94 1.73 11.14
C ASN A 253 -0.15 1.70 12.45
N PRO A 254 -0.50 0.88 13.47
CA PRO A 254 0.13 0.94 14.80
C PRO A 254 1.55 0.35 14.86
N TYR A 255 1.99 -0.42 13.85
CA TYR A 255 3.25 -1.17 13.93
C TYR A 255 4.19 -1.02 12.72
N SER A 256 3.93 -0.09 11.79
CA SER A 256 4.87 0.24 10.72
C SER A 256 4.99 1.75 10.47
N GLU A 257 6.24 2.20 10.34
CA GLU A 257 6.61 3.54 9.86
C GLU A 257 6.23 3.75 8.39
N ASP A 258 6.30 2.69 7.57
CA ASP A 258 5.94 2.70 6.14
C ASP A 258 4.50 2.22 5.86
N ARG A 259 3.65 2.24 6.90
CA ARG A 259 2.23 1.86 6.87
C ARG A 259 1.98 0.52 6.16
N GLY A 260 2.88 -0.43 6.42
CA GLY A 260 2.82 -1.81 5.94
C GLY A 260 3.31 -2.03 4.50
N ALA A 261 3.88 -1.02 3.83
CA ALA A 261 4.38 -1.17 2.46
C ALA A 261 5.46 -2.26 2.34
N LEU A 262 6.44 -2.32 3.26
CA LEU A 262 7.44 -3.39 3.30
C LEU A 262 6.79 -4.77 3.51
N ALA A 263 5.86 -4.88 4.46
CA ALA A 263 5.17 -6.12 4.78
C ALA A 263 4.31 -6.65 3.60
N ARG A 264 3.63 -5.75 2.88
CA ARG A 264 2.94 -6.08 1.61
C ARG A 264 3.92 -6.57 0.54
N GLY A 265 5.10 -5.96 0.46
CA GLY A 265 6.20 -6.42 -0.39
C GLY A 265 6.68 -7.84 -0.02
N GLU A 266 6.82 -8.13 1.28
CA GLU A 266 7.18 -9.46 1.80
C GLU A 266 6.12 -10.52 1.45
N VAL A 267 4.83 -10.22 1.62
CA VAL A 267 3.71 -11.09 1.20
C VAL A 267 3.83 -11.44 -0.29
N VAL A 268 3.90 -10.44 -1.18
CA VAL A 268 4.02 -10.68 -2.64
C VAL A 268 5.26 -11.50 -2.97
N MET A 269 6.41 -11.17 -2.37
CA MET A 269 7.65 -11.92 -2.61
C MET A 269 7.57 -13.37 -2.09
N ARG A 270 6.89 -13.62 -0.97
CA ARG A 270 6.66 -14.97 -0.45
C ARG A 270 5.76 -15.79 -1.36
N HIS A 271 4.70 -15.18 -1.90
CA HIS A 271 3.86 -15.83 -2.91
C HIS A 271 4.66 -16.16 -4.18
N LEU A 272 5.51 -15.25 -4.69
CA LEU A 272 6.39 -15.54 -5.83
C LEU A 272 7.39 -16.68 -5.55
N ASP A 273 7.93 -16.76 -4.33
CA ASP A 273 8.80 -17.86 -3.90
C ASP A 273 8.05 -19.21 -3.92
N LEU A 274 6.84 -19.25 -3.33
CA LEU A 274 5.98 -20.44 -3.29
C LEU A 274 5.52 -20.89 -4.68
N LEU A 275 5.11 -19.96 -5.54
CA LEU A 275 4.69 -20.22 -6.91
C LEU A 275 5.85 -20.73 -7.78
N ALA A 276 7.05 -20.17 -7.60
CA ALA A 276 8.25 -20.64 -8.28
C ALA A 276 8.64 -22.07 -7.86
N ASP A 277 8.46 -22.42 -6.57
CA ASP A 277 8.73 -23.76 -6.06
C ASP A 277 7.69 -24.76 -6.57
N ALA A 278 6.41 -24.37 -6.53
CA ALA A 278 5.29 -25.16 -7.03
C ALA A 278 5.41 -25.48 -8.52
N ASP A 279 5.82 -24.50 -9.35
CA ASP A 279 6.13 -24.70 -10.76
C ASP A 279 7.23 -25.74 -11.00
N ARG A 280 8.24 -25.81 -10.11
CA ARG A 280 9.28 -26.86 -10.15
C ARG A 280 8.81 -28.20 -9.55
N GLY A 281 7.58 -28.27 -9.05
CA GLY A 281 7.00 -29.46 -8.41
C GLY A 281 7.47 -29.67 -6.97
N VAL A 282 7.80 -28.59 -6.26
CA VAL A 282 8.30 -28.58 -4.87
C VAL A 282 7.36 -27.75 -3.99
N GLY A 283 7.20 -28.13 -2.73
CA GLY A 283 6.39 -27.40 -1.75
C GLY A 283 5.05 -28.06 -1.48
N ASP A 284 4.05 -27.24 -1.19
CA ASP A 284 2.69 -27.69 -0.84
C ASP A 284 2.00 -28.45 -2.00
N ALA A 285 1.21 -29.47 -1.65
CA ALA A 285 0.58 -30.37 -2.61
C ALA A 285 -0.52 -29.69 -3.45
N LYS A 286 -1.28 -28.75 -2.88
CA LYS A 286 -2.32 -28.00 -3.61
C LYS A 286 -1.67 -27.04 -4.60
N LEU A 287 -0.66 -26.29 -4.17
CA LEU A 287 0.14 -25.43 -5.04
C LEU A 287 0.83 -26.22 -6.18
N VAL A 288 1.46 -27.36 -5.87
CA VAL A 288 2.10 -28.22 -6.89
C VAL A 288 1.09 -28.77 -7.89
N SER A 289 -0.11 -29.17 -7.44
CA SER A 289 -1.20 -29.63 -8.33
C SER A 289 -1.64 -28.54 -9.33
N LEU A 290 -1.76 -27.30 -8.83
CA LEU A 290 -2.14 -26.13 -9.63
C LEU A 290 -1.05 -25.72 -10.63
N PHE A 291 0.20 -25.59 -10.18
CA PHE A 291 1.20 -24.79 -10.90
C PHE A 291 2.37 -25.56 -11.53
N LYS A 292 2.56 -26.85 -11.24
CA LYS A 292 3.73 -27.62 -11.73
C LYS A 292 3.89 -27.55 -13.26
N GLY A 293 4.98 -26.92 -13.70
CA GLY A 293 5.33 -26.69 -15.10
C GLY A 293 4.47 -25.67 -15.84
N ARG A 294 3.60 -24.91 -15.15
CA ARG A 294 2.62 -24.00 -15.76
C ARG A 294 3.01 -22.53 -15.74
N LEU A 295 4.03 -22.10 -14.99
CA LEU A 295 4.32 -20.67 -14.78
C LEU A 295 5.60 -20.22 -15.51
N ASP A 296 5.56 -19.04 -16.14
CA ASP A 296 6.76 -18.34 -16.59
C ASP A 296 7.20 -17.31 -15.54
N MET A 297 8.04 -17.75 -14.59
CA MET A 297 8.62 -16.87 -13.57
C MET A 297 9.62 -15.82 -14.14
N SER A 298 9.86 -15.81 -15.45
CA SER A 298 10.56 -14.74 -16.17
C SER A 298 9.64 -13.65 -16.72
N ASP A 299 8.32 -13.84 -16.64
CA ASP A 299 7.29 -12.90 -17.10
C ASP A 299 6.19 -12.72 -16.04
N VAL A 300 6.46 -11.82 -15.08
CA VAL A 300 5.60 -11.52 -13.93
C VAL A 300 5.08 -10.09 -14.03
N GLY A 301 3.76 -9.93 -13.93
CA GLY A 301 3.07 -8.67 -13.70
C GLY A 301 2.62 -8.56 -12.24
N LEU A 302 2.61 -7.35 -11.68
CA LEU A 302 2.06 -7.07 -10.35
C LEU A 302 0.99 -5.98 -10.44
N MET A 303 -0.20 -6.20 -9.90
CA MET A 303 -1.19 -5.16 -9.64
C MET A 303 -1.37 -4.99 -8.13
N GLY A 304 -1.44 -3.75 -7.66
CA GLY A 304 -1.74 -3.47 -6.28
C GLY A 304 -2.72 -2.32 -6.15
N HIS A 305 -3.74 -2.48 -5.32
CA HIS A 305 -4.72 -1.43 -5.02
C HIS A 305 -4.31 -0.66 -3.75
N SER A 306 -4.34 0.66 -3.76
CA SER A 306 -4.11 1.51 -2.58
C SER A 306 -2.77 1.29 -1.87
N ARG A 307 -2.73 1.00 -0.56
CA ARG A 307 -1.49 0.53 0.11
C ARG A 307 -0.89 -0.73 -0.52
N GLY A 308 -1.71 -1.56 -1.17
CA GLY A 308 -1.26 -2.66 -2.03
C GLY A 308 -0.51 -2.18 -3.27
N GLY A 309 -0.87 -1.02 -3.82
CA GLY A 309 -0.16 -0.36 -4.93
C GLY A 309 1.27 0.03 -4.56
N GLU A 310 1.45 0.65 -3.40
CA GLU A 310 2.79 0.89 -2.84
C GLU A 310 3.50 -0.43 -2.50
N GLY A 311 2.77 -1.41 -1.97
CA GLY A 311 3.25 -2.77 -1.70
C GLY A 311 3.82 -3.50 -2.91
N VAL A 312 3.21 -3.41 -4.09
CA VAL A 312 3.74 -4.04 -5.31
C VAL A 312 4.94 -3.29 -5.89
N VAL A 313 5.01 -1.97 -5.73
CA VAL A 313 6.23 -1.20 -6.04
C VAL A 313 7.37 -1.62 -5.12
N LYS A 314 7.10 -1.76 -3.81
CA LYS A 314 8.05 -2.26 -2.81
C LYS A 314 8.51 -3.69 -3.13
N ALA A 315 7.61 -4.59 -3.52
CA ALA A 315 7.93 -5.94 -3.98
C ALA A 315 8.86 -5.93 -5.21
N ALA A 316 8.59 -5.08 -6.20
CA ALA A 316 9.44 -4.95 -7.39
C ALA A 316 10.86 -4.46 -7.05
N LEU A 317 11.00 -3.53 -6.09
CA LEU A 317 12.28 -3.05 -5.58
C LEU A 317 13.03 -4.13 -4.77
N MET A 318 12.34 -4.86 -3.90
CA MET A 318 12.91 -6.02 -3.18
C MET A 318 13.41 -7.08 -4.15
N ASN A 319 12.62 -7.39 -5.19
CA ASN A 319 13.00 -8.34 -6.23
C ASN A 319 14.27 -7.92 -6.98
N ALA A 320 14.40 -6.63 -7.34
CA ALA A 320 15.59 -6.10 -8.00
C ALA A 320 16.87 -6.23 -7.14
N GLY A 321 16.73 -6.30 -5.81
CA GLY A 321 17.82 -6.56 -4.87
C GLY A 321 18.24 -8.04 -4.76
N ARG A 322 17.44 -9.00 -5.26
CA ARG A 322 17.72 -10.44 -5.11
C ARG A 322 18.92 -10.89 -5.95
N ALA A 323 19.65 -11.89 -5.45
CA ALA A 323 20.72 -12.55 -6.21
C ALA A 323 20.21 -13.23 -7.50
N ARG A 324 18.95 -13.69 -7.47
CA ARG A 324 18.19 -14.21 -8.62
C ARG A 324 16.80 -13.53 -8.60
N PRO A 325 16.64 -12.39 -9.29
CA PRO A 325 15.34 -11.74 -9.44
C PRO A 325 14.39 -12.57 -10.30
N TYR A 326 13.10 -12.51 -9.99
CA TYR A 326 12.02 -12.85 -10.92
C TYR A 326 11.94 -11.82 -12.04
N GLY A 327 11.41 -12.22 -13.18
CA GLY A 327 11.24 -11.32 -14.32
C GLY A 327 9.99 -10.45 -14.17
N ILE A 328 10.00 -9.51 -13.22
CA ILE A 328 8.92 -8.52 -13.10
C ILE A 328 9.02 -7.55 -14.28
N ARG A 329 8.01 -7.58 -15.17
CA ARG A 329 7.96 -6.82 -16.42
C ARG A 329 6.90 -5.71 -16.43
N ALA A 330 5.92 -5.78 -15.54
CA ALA A 330 4.80 -4.85 -15.51
C ALA A 330 4.36 -4.60 -14.06
N VAL A 331 4.16 -3.33 -13.67
CA VAL A 331 3.59 -2.98 -12.36
C VAL A 331 2.43 -2.01 -12.56
N LEU A 332 1.27 -2.28 -11.98
CA LEU A 332 0.09 -1.43 -12.03
C LEU A 332 -0.34 -1.05 -10.60
N PRO A 333 0.06 0.14 -10.12
CA PRO A 333 -0.52 0.76 -8.93
C PRO A 333 -1.90 1.34 -9.26
N LEU A 334 -2.96 0.75 -8.70
CA LEU A 334 -4.34 1.25 -8.75
C LEU A 334 -4.62 2.07 -7.49
N ALA A 335 -5.18 3.28 -7.65
CA ALA A 335 -5.51 4.24 -6.60
C ALA A 335 -4.47 4.33 -5.46
N PRO A 336 -3.15 4.33 -5.73
CA PRO A 336 -2.19 3.83 -4.76
C PRO A 336 -1.78 4.90 -3.73
N THR A 337 -1.38 4.46 -2.54
CA THR A 337 -0.62 5.33 -1.62
C THR A 337 0.81 5.54 -2.13
N ASP A 338 1.50 6.55 -1.61
CA ASP A 338 2.94 6.72 -1.80
C ASP A 338 3.55 7.42 -0.58
N PHE A 339 3.58 6.72 0.54
CA PHE A 339 4.14 7.25 1.79
C PHE A 339 5.67 7.30 1.75
N ALA A 340 6.31 6.33 1.09
CA ALA A 340 7.77 6.21 1.00
C ALA A 340 8.41 7.02 -0.14
N ARG A 341 7.62 7.61 -1.06
CA ARG A 341 8.10 8.38 -2.22
C ARG A 341 9.08 7.58 -3.07
N ALA A 342 8.70 6.33 -3.36
CA ALA A 342 9.59 5.35 -3.97
C ALA A 342 9.63 5.49 -5.50
N THR A 343 10.81 5.36 -6.10
CA THR A 343 10.97 5.36 -7.57
C THR A 343 11.22 3.96 -8.11
N LEU A 344 10.58 3.63 -9.23
CA LEU A 344 10.72 2.35 -9.92
C LEU A 344 11.31 2.56 -11.33
N PRO A 345 12.63 2.80 -11.47
CA PRO A 345 13.31 2.91 -12.76
C PRO A 345 13.38 1.55 -13.49
N GLY A 346 13.32 1.56 -14.82
CA GLY A 346 13.55 0.37 -15.66
C GLY A 346 12.40 -0.63 -15.78
N THR A 347 11.29 -0.45 -15.06
CA THR A 347 10.10 -1.33 -15.13
C THR A 347 8.91 -0.57 -15.74
N PRO A 348 8.25 -1.11 -16.78
CA PRO A 348 6.98 -0.60 -17.30
C PRO A 348 5.90 -0.46 -16.22
N MET A 349 5.22 0.70 -16.21
CA MET A 349 4.24 1.03 -15.18
C MET A 349 3.04 1.84 -15.72
N ALA A 350 1.84 1.54 -15.23
CA ALA A 350 0.67 2.40 -15.39
C ALA A 350 0.06 2.67 -14.01
N VAL A 351 -0.11 3.94 -13.65
CA VAL A 351 -0.85 4.33 -12.43
C VAL A 351 -2.29 4.65 -12.83
N ILE A 352 -3.27 4.14 -12.08
CA ILE A 352 -4.69 4.49 -12.24
C ILE A 352 -5.11 5.30 -11.00
N LEU A 353 -5.75 6.45 -11.21
CA LEU A 353 -6.17 7.40 -10.17
C LEU A 353 -7.67 7.69 -10.29
N PRO A 354 -8.51 7.43 -9.28
CA PRO A 354 -9.94 7.74 -9.32
C PRO A 354 -10.17 9.22 -9.01
N TYR A 355 -10.90 9.98 -9.83
CA TYR A 355 -11.06 11.42 -9.58
C TYR A 355 -11.86 11.75 -8.31
N CYS A 356 -12.79 10.89 -7.94
CA CYS A 356 -13.64 10.99 -6.75
C CYS A 356 -13.14 10.06 -5.62
N ASP A 357 -11.84 9.78 -5.58
CA ASP A 357 -11.20 9.02 -4.51
C ASP A 357 -11.42 9.77 -3.17
N GLY A 358 -12.23 9.17 -2.30
CA GLY A 358 -12.53 9.68 -0.98
C GLY A 358 -11.54 9.19 0.08
N ASP A 359 -10.77 8.13 -0.18
CA ASP A 359 -9.80 7.62 0.78
C ASP A 359 -8.43 8.29 0.58
N VAL A 360 -7.79 8.09 -0.58
CA VAL A 360 -6.50 8.67 -0.97
C VAL A 360 -6.72 9.99 -1.74
N SER A 361 -7.57 10.86 -1.19
CA SER A 361 -8.10 12.07 -1.85
C SER A 361 -7.06 13.09 -2.34
N ASN A 362 -5.82 13.04 -1.83
CA ASN A 362 -4.70 13.87 -2.31
C ASN A 362 -4.04 13.35 -3.60
N GLN A 363 -4.44 12.18 -4.11
CA GLN A 363 -3.90 11.54 -5.32
C GLN A 363 -2.39 11.31 -5.30
N GLN A 364 -1.79 11.13 -4.11
CA GLN A 364 -0.34 10.95 -3.93
C GLN A 364 0.27 9.85 -4.81
N GLY A 365 -0.50 8.84 -5.20
CA GLY A 365 -0.08 7.81 -6.16
C GLY A 365 0.49 8.31 -7.49
N GLN A 366 0.12 9.53 -7.89
CA GLN A 366 0.70 10.24 -9.04
C GLN A 366 2.23 10.37 -8.97
N HIS A 367 2.81 10.47 -7.76
CA HIS A 367 4.25 10.58 -7.55
C HIS A 367 5.02 9.39 -8.11
N PHE A 368 4.49 8.16 -8.08
CA PHE A 368 5.17 7.01 -8.69
C PHE A 368 5.49 7.28 -10.16
N TYR A 369 4.54 7.83 -10.91
CA TYR A 369 4.77 8.23 -12.30
C TYR A 369 5.75 9.40 -12.40
N ASP A 370 5.54 10.47 -11.62
CA ASP A 370 6.28 11.73 -11.77
C ASP A 370 7.73 11.69 -11.28
N ASP A 371 8.03 10.92 -10.24
CA ASP A 371 9.37 10.72 -9.72
C ASP A 371 10.11 9.64 -10.55
N SER A 372 9.44 8.53 -10.90
CA SER A 372 10.07 7.45 -11.70
C SER A 372 10.37 7.83 -13.14
N ARG A 373 9.63 8.77 -13.76
CA ARG A 373 9.88 9.21 -15.15
C ARG A 373 11.20 9.97 -15.33
N TYR A 374 11.83 10.47 -14.27
CA TYR A 374 13.13 11.13 -14.36
C TYR A 374 14.19 10.56 -13.39
N ALA A 375 13.86 9.51 -12.62
CA ALA A 375 14.77 8.84 -11.69
C ALA A 375 16.05 8.24 -12.33
N ALA A 376 16.01 7.91 -13.63
CA ALA A 376 17.16 7.34 -14.34
C ALA A 376 17.28 7.87 -15.78
N ASP A 377 18.46 8.42 -16.10
CA ASP A 377 18.82 8.90 -17.44
C ASP A 377 18.72 7.79 -18.47
N GLY A 378 18.08 8.10 -19.60
CA GLY A 378 17.94 7.17 -20.72
C GLY A 378 17.02 5.97 -20.47
N ASP A 379 16.35 5.87 -19.32
CA ASP A 379 15.41 4.77 -19.03
C ASP A 379 14.34 4.67 -20.13
N PRO A 380 14.22 3.54 -20.85
CA PRO A 380 13.24 3.35 -21.92
C PRO A 380 11.87 2.86 -21.41
N ALA A 381 11.72 2.51 -20.13
CA ALA A 381 10.52 1.86 -19.63
C ALA A 381 9.26 2.72 -19.80
N PHE A 382 8.22 2.07 -20.33
CA PHE A 382 6.89 2.63 -20.55
C PHE A 382 6.29 3.17 -19.25
N ARG A 383 5.73 4.37 -19.29
CA ARG A 383 5.02 4.96 -18.15
C ARG A 383 3.80 5.73 -18.60
N SER A 384 2.70 5.49 -17.91
CA SER A 384 1.44 6.24 -18.01
C SER A 384 0.89 6.53 -16.62
N SER A 385 0.20 7.65 -16.47
CA SER A 385 -0.76 7.89 -15.39
C SER A 385 -2.14 8.13 -16.00
N LEU A 386 -3.19 7.59 -15.39
CA LEU A 386 -4.56 7.60 -15.89
C LEU A 386 -5.49 8.17 -14.82
N MET A 387 -6.04 9.37 -15.06
CA MET A 387 -7.13 9.90 -14.23
C MET A 387 -8.47 9.37 -14.74
N VAL A 388 -9.24 8.69 -13.88
CA VAL A 388 -10.57 8.15 -14.18
C VAL A 388 -11.63 9.09 -13.61
N MET A 389 -12.26 9.90 -14.48
CA MET A 389 -13.28 10.85 -14.05
C MET A 389 -14.53 10.13 -13.54
N GLY A 390 -14.99 10.51 -12.35
CA GLY A 390 -16.21 9.97 -11.74
C GLY A 390 -16.05 8.61 -11.05
N ALA A 391 -14.85 8.05 -10.97
CA ALA A 391 -14.57 6.88 -10.14
C ALA A 391 -14.10 7.26 -8.73
N ASP A 392 -14.47 6.46 -7.74
CA ASP A 392 -14.04 6.49 -6.34
C ASP A 392 -12.97 5.43 -6.06
N HIS A 393 -12.56 5.31 -4.79
CA HIS A 393 -11.55 4.35 -4.38
C HIS A 393 -12.08 2.92 -4.40
N ASN A 394 -13.25 2.69 -3.80
CA ASN A 394 -13.67 1.35 -3.43
C ASN A 394 -14.23 0.51 -4.59
N PHE A 395 -14.91 1.11 -5.57
CA PHE A 395 -15.73 0.35 -6.53
C PHE A 395 -14.93 -0.39 -7.61
N PHE A 396 -13.59 -0.36 -7.54
CA PHE A 396 -12.70 -1.28 -8.25
C PHE A 396 -12.62 -2.68 -7.61
N ASN A 397 -13.17 -2.88 -6.40
CA ASN A 397 -13.18 -4.14 -5.66
C ASN A 397 -14.61 -4.51 -5.22
N THR A 398 -15.12 -5.68 -5.63
CA THR A 398 -16.50 -6.06 -5.29
C THR A 398 -16.73 -6.28 -3.80
N GLU A 399 -15.73 -6.72 -3.03
CA GLU A 399 -15.84 -6.88 -1.58
C GLU A 399 -15.82 -5.55 -0.81
N TRP A 400 -15.52 -4.44 -1.48
CA TRP A 400 -15.57 -3.09 -0.90
C TRP A 400 -16.76 -2.28 -1.44
N THR A 401 -17.59 -2.88 -2.31
CA THR A 401 -18.68 -2.21 -3.03
C THR A 401 -20.04 -2.51 -2.39
N PRO A 402 -20.78 -1.49 -1.91
CA PRO A 402 -22.13 -1.67 -1.35
C PRO A 402 -23.10 -2.35 -2.33
N GLY A 403 -23.89 -3.29 -1.82
CA GLY A 403 -24.90 -4.01 -2.59
C GLY A 403 -24.39 -5.21 -3.39
N VAL A 404 -23.06 -5.44 -3.46
CA VAL A 404 -22.46 -6.66 -4.03
C VAL A 404 -21.46 -7.35 -3.09
N ALA A 405 -20.82 -6.63 -2.17
CA ALA A 405 -19.90 -7.19 -1.18
C ALA A 405 -20.56 -8.21 -0.24
N HIS A 406 -19.79 -9.22 0.20
CA HIS A 406 -20.24 -10.18 1.21
C HIS A 406 -20.04 -9.70 2.66
N ALA A 407 -19.26 -8.64 2.86
CA ALA A 407 -18.99 -8.00 4.14
C ALA A 407 -19.49 -6.53 4.15
N PRO A 408 -19.45 -5.82 5.30
CA PRO A 408 -19.76 -4.38 5.33
C PRO A 408 -18.81 -3.59 4.42
N ALA A 409 -19.40 -2.75 3.56
CA ALA A 409 -18.75 -2.00 2.49
C ALA A 409 -19.31 -0.58 2.42
N SER A 410 -18.58 0.35 1.79
CA SER A 410 -18.93 1.78 1.76
C SER A 410 -18.55 2.45 0.43
N ASP A 411 -19.37 3.44 0.03
CA ASP A 411 -18.90 4.53 -0.83
C ASP A 411 -17.95 5.40 0.01
N ASP A 412 -16.69 5.51 -0.40
CA ASP A 412 -15.67 6.30 0.30
C ASP A 412 -15.86 7.82 0.15
N TRP A 413 -16.69 8.28 -0.79
CA TRP A 413 -16.97 9.69 -0.98
C TRP A 413 -18.13 10.20 -0.10
N SER A 414 -17.79 10.90 0.97
CA SER A 414 -18.75 11.37 1.98
C SER A 414 -19.63 12.56 1.52
N ASN A 415 -19.11 13.45 0.66
CA ASN A 415 -19.82 14.67 0.27
C ASN A 415 -20.89 14.42 -0.80
N ARG A 416 -22.08 14.05 -0.35
CA ARG A 416 -23.26 13.77 -1.19
C ARG A 416 -23.74 14.94 -2.03
N ASN A 417 -23.42 16.17 -1.64
CA ASN A 417 -23.83 17.40 -2.34
C ASN A 417 -22.79 17.88 -3.36
N ASP A 418 -21.66 17.18 -3.50
CA ASP A 418 -20.64 17.54 -4.49
C ASP A 418 -21.20 17.43 -5.93
N PRO A 419 -21.11 18.48 -6.76
CA PRO A 419 -21.74 18.50 -8.08
C PRO A 419 -21.02 17.61 -9.11
N VAL A 420 -19.83 17.09 -8.80
CA VAL A 420 -19.04 16.20 -9.68
C VAL A 420 -19.04 14.77 -9.15
N CYS A 421 -18.85 14.61 -7.84
CA CYS A 421 -18.55 13.35 -7.18
C CYS A 421 -19.64 12.85 -6.22
N GLY A 422 -20.66 13.64 -5.88
CA GLY A 422 -21.78 13.15 -5.08
C GLY A 422 -22.49 11.97 -5.77
N GLY A 423 -23.02 11.01 -5.02
CA GLY A 423 -23.60 9.77 -5.56
C GLY A 423 -24.78 9.95 -6.55
N THR A 424 -25.33 11.15 -6.68
CA THR A 424 -26.37 11.51 -7.67
C THR A 424 -25.87 12.46 -8.78
N ALA A 425 -24.59 12.83 -8.77
CA ALA A 425 -24.01 13.73 -9.76
C ALA A 425 -23.95 13.06 -11.15
N PRO A 426 -24.33 13.74 -12.26
CA PRO A 426 -24.31 13.14 -13.59
C PRO A 426 -22.93 12.62 -14.04
N SER A 427 -21.84 13.17 -13.50
CA SER A 427 -20.46 12.76 -13.76
C SER A 427 -19.98 11.59 -12.91
N ARG A 428 -20.64 11.26 -11.79
CA ARG A 428 -20.29 10.09 -10.97
C ARG A 428 -20.62 8.82 -11.76
N LEU A 429 -19.68 7.87 -11.75
CA LEU A 429 -19.86 6.55 -12.35
C LEU A 429 -20.57 5.64 -11.34
N THR A 430 -21.48 4.81 -11.83
CA THR A 430 -22.07 3.74 -11.01
C THR A 430 -21.02 2.69 -10.67
N ALA A 431 -21.20 1.93 -9.58
CA ALA A 431 -20.28 0.87 -9.18
C ALA A 431 -19.95 -0.12 -10.32
N ALA A 432 -20.97 -0.52 -11.10
CA ALA A 432 -20.77 -1.40 -12.25
C ALA A 432 -19.92 -0.75 -13.37
N GLU A 433 -20.08 0.55 -13.62
CA GLU A 433 -19.25 1.28 -14.58
C GLU A 433 -17.80 1.36 -14.11
N GLN A 434 -17.58 1.69 -12.83
CA GLN A 434 -16.22 1.77 -12.24
C GLN A 434 -15.49 0.43 -12.28
N TYR A 435 -16.17 -0.65 -11.90
CA TYR A 435 -15.65 -2.01 -11.98
C TYR A 435 -15.31 -2.41 -13.43
N ALA A 436 -16.12 -1.97 -14.40
CA ALA A 436 -15.84 -2.17 -15.82
C ALA A 436 -14.61 -1.38 -16.30
N VAL A 437 -14.38 -0.15 -15.81
CA VAL A 437 -13.12 0.58 -16.05
C VAL A 437 -11.93 -0.18 -15.49
N GLY A 438 -12.03 -0.65 -14.24
CA GLY A 438 -10.99 -1.46 -13.60
C GLY A 438 -10.65 -2.68 -14.43
N THR A 439 -11.67 -3.46 -14.79
CA THR A 439 -11.56 -4.65 -15.66
C THR A 439 -10.82 -4.32 -16.96
N ALA A 440 -11.27 -3.27 -17.68
CA ALA A 440 -10.68 -2.85 -18.94
C ALA A 440 -9.23 -2.38 -18.81
N TYR A 441 -8.92 -1.46 -17.89
CA TYR A 441 -7.58 -0.86 -17.82
C TYR A 441 -6.55 -1.76 -17.13
N ILE A 442 -6.93 -2.56 -16.14
CA ILE A 442 -6.03 -3.54 -15.50
C ILE A 442 -5.66 -4.63 -16.50
N ALA A 443 -6.64 -5.31 -17.10
CA ALA A 443 -6.36 -6.37 -18.06
C ALA A 443 -5.65 -5.82 -19.31
N GLY A 444 -6.07 -4.64 -19.79
CA GLY A 444 -5.48 -3.99 -20.95
C GLY A 444 -3.99 -3.65 -20.79
N PHE A 445 -3.56 -3.28 -19.58
CA PHE A 445 -2.15 -2.97 -19.31
C PHE A 445 -1.25 -4.21 -19.39
N PHE A 446 -1.62 -5.32 -18.74
CA PHE A 446 -0.80 -6.54 -18.79
C PHE A 446 -0.83 -7.20 -20.18
N ARG A 447 -1.97 -7.14 -20.89
CA ARG A 447 -2.07 -7.52 -22.31
C ARG A 447 -1.17 -6.69 -23.22
N LEU A 448 -1.08 -5.38 -22.99
CA LEU A 448 -0.16 -4.49 -23.71
C LEU A 448 1.32 -4.78 -23.40
N VAL A 449 1.69 -4.91 -22.12
CA VAL A 449 3.09 -4.95 -21.66
C VAL A 449 3.70 -6.35 -21.71
N GLN A 450 3.01 -7.36 -21.18
CA GLN A 450 3.50 -8.74 -21.18
C GLN A 450 3.08 -9.46 -22.47
N GLY A 451 1.84 -9.25 -22.93
CA GLY A 451 1.30 -9.87 -24.14
C GLY A 451 1.75 -9.19 -25.44
N GLY A 452 2.24 -7.96 -25.37
CA GLY A 452 2.69 -7.18 -26.52
C GLY A 452 1.56 -6.67 -27.42
N GLU A 453 0.30 -6.68 -26.96
CA GLU A 453 -0.88 -6.35 -27.77
C GLU A 453 -0.95 -4.85 -28.13
N GLN A 454 -0.33 -4.46 -29.24
CA GLN A 454 -0.20 -3.05 -29.65
C GLN A 454 -1.52 -2.33 -29.92
N GLY A 455 -2.60 -3.07 -30.20
CA GLY A 455 -3.94 -2.50 -30.34
C GLY A 455 -4.47 -1.82 -29.07
N LEU A 456 -3.87 -2.11 -27.91
CA LEU A 456 -4.24 -1.53 -26.61
C LEU A 456 -3.44 -0.27 -26.25
N LEU A 457 -2.34 0.03 -26.96
CA LEU A 457 -1.49 1.18 -26.71
C LEU A 457 -2.25 2.54 -26.70
N PRO A 458 -3.27 2.78 -27.56
CA PRO A 458 -4.02 4.03 -27.56
C PRO A 458 -4.73 4.38 -26.24
N LEU A 459 -5.02 3.38 -25.39
CA LEU A 459 -5.64 3.58 -24.08
C LEU A 459 -4.67 4.22 -23.07
N PHE A 460 -3.35 4.10 -23.29
CA PHE A 460 -2.31 4.48 -22.31
C PHE A 460 -1.28 5.50 -22.85
N ASP A 461 -1.26 5.80 -24.15
CA ASP A 461 -0.20 6.58 -24.81
C ASP A 461 -0.50 8.07 -25.07
N GLY A 462 -1.57 8.60 -24.45
CA GLY A 462 -1.99 9.99 -24.63
C GLY A 462 -2.76 10.29 -25.92
N SER A 463 -2.97 9.31 -26.81
CA SER A 463 -3.76 9.53 -28.05
C SER A 463 -5.27 9.64 -27.82
N GLY A 464 -5.74 9.32 -26.61
CA GLY A 464 -7.15 9.39 -26.23
C GLY A 464 -7.97 8.21 -26.76
N GLY A 465 -7.39 7.01 -26.80
CA GLY A 465 -8.17 5.80 -27.12
C GLY A 465 -9.27 5.56 -26.09
N THR A 466 -10.45 5.17 -26.56
CA THR A 466 -11.58 4.72 -25.72
C THR A 466 -11.88 3.25 -25.96
N THR A 467 -12.62 2.60 -25.04
CA THR A 467 -13.14 1.24 -25.25
C THR A 467 -14.59 1.14 -24.81
N ALA A 468 -15.39 0.37 -25.55
CA ALA A 468 -16.81 0.17 -25.25
C ALA A 468 -17.02 -0.47 -23.88
N SER A 469 -16.16 -1.43 -23.50
CA SER A 469 -16.17 -2.07 -22.18
C SER A 469 -15.98 -1.14 -20.99
N ALA A 470 -15.26 -0.04 -21.13
CA ALA A 470 -15.15 0.95 -20.05
C ALA A 470 -16.43 1.80 -19.94
N GLY A 471 -17.23 1.90 -21.00
CA GLY A 471 -18.48 2.66 -21.04
C GLY A 471 -18.28 4.15 -21.35
N ARG A 472 -18.98 5.01 -20.61
CA ARG A 472 -18.91 6.48 -20.70
C ARG A 472 -17.76 7.23 -19.98
N PRO A 473 -16.86 6.64 -19.15
CA PRO A 473 -15.81 7.38 -18.45
C PRO A 473 -14.92 8.20 -19.37
N SER A 474 -14.50 9.37 -18.88
CA SER A 474 -13.34 10.05 -19.42
C SER A 474 -12.10 9.59 -18.65
N CYS A 475 -11.33 8.68 -19.25
CA CYS A 475 -9.99 8.36 -18.77
C CYS A 475 -8.98 9.28 -19.47
N THR A 476 -8.18 10.02 -18.70
CA THR A 476 -7.19 10.96 -19.24
C THR A 476 -5.77 10.44 -19.06
N PRO A 477 -5.16 9.81 -20.09
CA PRO A 477 -3.78 9.32 -20.04
C PRO A 477 -2.74 10.45 -20.14
N SER A 478 -1.74 10.39 -19.25
CA SER A 478 -0.53 11.21 -19.24
C SER A 478 0.70 10.30 -19.46
N PRO A 479 1.18 10.15 -20.71
CA PRO A 479 2.29 9.27 -21.06
C PRO A 479 3.65 9.96 -20.91
N ARG A 480 4.69 9.23 -20.49
CA ARG A 480 6.07 9.77 -20.42
C ARG A 480 6.66 10.02 -21.82
N ARG A 481 6.30 9.18 -22.79
CA ARG A 481 6.72 9.28 -24.19
C ARG A 481 5.50 8.97 -25.08
N PRO A 482 4.89 9.96 -25.74
CA PRO A 482 3.88 9.67 -26.75
C PRO A 482 4.51 8.86 -27.89
N ARG A 483 3.82 7.80 -28.34
CA ARG A 483 4.18 6.97 -29.51
C ARG A 483 5.51 6.20 -29.45
N ALA A 484 5.77 5.47 -28.36
CA ALA A 484 6.80 4.42 -28.33
C ALA A 484 6.13 3.03 -28.25
N GLY A 485 6.09 2.29 -29.37
CA GLY A 485 5.51 0.94 -29.43
C GLY A 485 6.30 -0.09 -28.60
N ALA A 486 5.65 -1.12 -28.08
CA ALA A 486 6.23 -2.03 -27.09
C ALA A 486 7.40 -2.87 -27.60
N SER A 487 7.53 -3.05 -28.92
CA SER A 487 8.72 -3.63 -29.55
C SER A 487 10.01 -2.83 -29.31
N THR A 488 9.90 -1.59 -28.81
CA THR A 488 11.04 -0.76 -28.40
C THR A 488 11.36 -0.82 -26.90
N TRP A 489 10.56 -1.55 -26.10
CA TRP A 489 10.80 -1.71 -24.66
C TRP A 489 11.73 -2.91 -24.45
N PRO A 490 13.01 -2.72 -24.11
CA PRO A 490 13.89 -3.85 -23.86
C PRO A 490 13.44 -4.59 -22.59
N PRO A 491 13.56 -5.94 -22.54
CA PRO A 491 13.37 -6.67 -21.30
C PRO A 491 14.32 -6.12 -20.23
N SER A 492 13.85 -6.06 -18.97
CA SER A 492 14.57 -5.46 -17.84
C SER A 492 16.00 -6.00 -17.71
N ARG A 493 16.97 -5.24 -18.24
CA ARG A 493 18.38 -5.63 -18.17
C ARG A 493 18.87 -5.38 -16.75
N ARG A 494 19.61 -6.37 -16.21
CA ARG A 494 20.30 -6.32 -14.92
C ARG A 494 20.84 -4.91 -14.65
N SER A 495 20.39 -4.28 -13.57
CA SER A 495 20.94 -3.01 -13.12
C SER A 495 22.45 -3.17 -12.95
N ARG A 496 23.23 -2.38 -13.70
CA ARG A 496 24.66 -2.27 -13.43
C ARG A 496 24.78 -1.52 -12.11
N ARG A 497 25.35 -2.17 -11.08
CA ARG A 497 25.73 -1.49 -9.82
C ARG A 497 26.43 -0.17 -10.16
N PRO A 498 25.97 0.99 -9.64
CA PRO A 498 26.71 2.22 -9.81
C PRO A 498 28.06 2.06 -9.10
N ARG A 499 29.16 2.27 -9.84
CA ARG A 499 30.49 2.39 -9.24
C ARG A 499 30.55 3.78 -8.60
N GLY A 500 30.36 3.84 -7.28
CA GLY A 500 30.47 5.10 -6.55
C GLY A 500 31.88 5.69 -6.67
N SER A 501 31.98 6.91 -7.19
CA SER A 501 33.11 7.79 -6.92
C SER A 501 32.89 8.47 -5.57
N PRO A 502 33.90 8.56 -4.68
CA PRO A 502 33.71 9.09 -3.33
C PRO A 502 33.57 10.62 -3.37
N ALA A 503 32.37 11.12 -3.08
CA ALA A 503 32.16 12.53 -2.80
C ALA A 503 32.79 12.90 -1.44
N ARG A 504 33.59 13.97 -1.40
CA ARG A 504 34.10 14.56 -0.16
C ARG A 504 32.93 15.14 0.66
N PRO A 505 32.90 14.99 1.99
CA PRO A 505 31.94 15.71 2.82
C PRO A 505 32.30 17.22 2.88
N PRO A 506 31.30 18.12 2.94
CA PRO A 506 31.53 19.54 3.15
C PRO A 506 32.01 19.81 4.58
N ARG A 507 32.85 20.86 4.74
CA ARG A 507 33.31 21.32 6.05
C ARG A 507 32.25 22.21 6.69
N SER A 508 31.64 21.78 7.79
CA SER A 508 30.96 22.67 8.73
C SER A 508 31.91 23.03 9.88
N SER A 509 31.97 24.32 10.21
CA SER A 509 32.85 24.89 11.23
C SER A 509 32.12 25.08 12.56
N ALA A 510 32.65 24.51 13.64
CA ALA A 510 32.34 24.88 15.02
C ALA A 510 33.62 24.77 15.90
N PRO A 511 33.80 25.61 16.94
CA PRO A 511 35.11 25.77 17.59
C PRO A 511 35.29 25.00 18.92
N GLY A 512 36.55 24.62 19.20
CA GLY A 512 37.16 24.86 20.51
C GLY A 512 37.16 23.77 21.60
N CYS A 513 38.33 23.13 21.77
CA CYS A 513 38.83 22.46 23.01
C CYS A 513 38.08 21.19 23.51
N SER A 514 38.70 20.21 24.17
CA SER A 514 40.06 20.10 24.74
C SER A 514 40.68 18.72 24.46
N ALA A 515 41.99 18.56 24.68
CA ALA A 515 42.79 17.41 24.22
C ALA A 515 43.39 16.56 25.34
N ALA A 516 43.53 15.23 25.12
CA ALA A 516 44.55 14.43 25.81
C ALA A 516 44.94 13.11 25.10
N ARG A 517 46.16 13.10 24.52
CA ARG A 517 47.17 11.99 24.57
C ARG A 517 46.83 10.62 23.91
N ARG A 518 47.78 9.84 23.36
CA ARG A 518 49.14 10.01 22.76
C ARG A 518 49.55 8.63 22.18
N ARG A 519 50.19 8.59 20.99
CA ARG A 519 51.30 7.68 20.54
C ARG A 519 51.20 6.14 20.81
N ALA A 520 51.63 5.19 19.98
CA ALA A 520 52.20 5.07 18.62
C ALA A 520 52.04 3.56 18.23
N ALA A 521 52.55 2.95 17.15
CA ALA A 521 53.42 3.32 16.03
C ALA A 521 53.11 2.41 14.82
N CYS A 522 53.38 2.86 13.60
CA CYS A 522 53.48 1.97 12.44
C CYS A 522 54.94 1.53 12.22
N ARG A 523 55.19 0.30 11.74
CA ARG A 523 55.84 0.08 10.43
C ARG A 523 55.80 -1.40 9.95
N PRO A 524 55.91 -1.66 8.63
CA PRO A 524 55.81 -2.98 8.01
C PRO A 524 57.17 -3.53 7.50
N ALA A 525 57.20 -4.79 7.04
CA ALA A 525 58.15 -5.36 6.07
C ALA A 525 57.61 -6.67 5.45
N PRO A 526 58.13 -7.16 4.30
CA PRO A 526 57.31 -7.88 3.31
C PRO A 526 57.84 -9.30 2.95
N PRO A 527 57.93 -9.76 1.68
CA PRO A 527 56.96 -10.70 1.10
C PRO A 527 57.55 -12.09 0.76
N ARG A 528 56.67 -13.10 0.68
CA ARG A 528 56.71 -14.20 -0.31
C ARG A 528 55.29 -14.68 -0.59
#